data_AF-A0A6T9YL50-F1
#
_entry.id   AF-A0A6T9YL50-F1
#
_cell.length_a   1.000
_cell.length_b   1.000
_cell.length_c   1.000
_cell.angle_alpha   90.00
_cell.angle_beta   90.00
_cell.angle_gamma   90.00
#
_symmetry.space_group_name_H-M   'P 1'
#
loop_
_entity.id
_entity.type
_entity.pdbx_description
1 polymer ?
#
loop_
_entity_poly.entity_id
_entity_poly.type
_entity_poly.pdbx_seq_one_letter_code
_entity_poly.pdbx_strand_id
1 'polypeptide(L)'
;MILPLLQQLLVKVTAGKYTQGEATVMRDSEAQDDEDSEYISMTHLAHQLNAGDTCAGYDLKSLIVQDDVQSRLRGRDLPEVMIVRKTFPNRKNRARARRFKLKTLQKERAEGKGSRRNPDKTAEDDMEVFMNDLEEDPEMRADVNLYKRKIVSSRAAEDAKMKEEDEEDDDGFPEISMDELIDDMAGSLQIGKKQ
;
A
#
# COMPACT_ATOMS: atom_id res chain seq x y z
N MET A 1 13.75 -3.53 5.42
CA MET A 1 13.13 -3.11 4.14
C MET A 1 14.12 -3.41 3.01
N ILE A 2 13.88 -3.10 1.75
CA ILE A 2 14.84 -3.42 0.68
C ILE A 2 14.81 -2.31 -0.37
N LEU A 3 15.98 -1.75 -0.74
CA LEU A 3 16.12 -0.73 -1.80
C LEU A 3 16.77 -1.35 -3.06
N PRO A 4 16.19 -1.17 -4.25
CA PRO A 4 16.75 -1.72 -5.49
C PRO A 4 17.60 -0.69 -6.26
N LEU A 5 18.79 -1.12 -6.68
CA LEU A 5 19.75 -0.40 -7.53
C LEU A 5 19.65 -0.97 -8.97
N LEU A 6 19.49 -0.08 -9.95
CA LEU A 6 18.98 -0.39 -11.30
C LEU A 6 20.03 -1.06 -12.22
N GLN A 7 19.67 -2.14 -12.94
CA GLN A 7 20.03 -2.29 -14.35
C GLN A 7 18.99 -3.11 -15.15
N GLN A 8 18.63 -2.60 -16.32
CA GLN A 8 17.53 -2.97 -17.25
C GLN A 8 17.13 -4.45 -17.40
N LEU A 9 15.80 -4.63 -17.29
CA LEU A 9 14.94 -5.79 -17.58
C LEU A 9 15.30 -6.60 -18.84
N LEU A 10 15.56 -7.90 -18.68
CA LEU A 10 15.34 -8.90 -19.72
C LEU A 10 14.04 -9.67 -19.42
N VAL A 11 12.91 -9.14 -19.89
CA VAL A 11 11.58 -9.75 -19.71
C VAL A 11 11.55 -11.09 -20.44
N LYS A 12 11.31 -12.20 -19.72
CA LYS A 12 11.21 -13.54 -20.34
C LYS A 12 9.80 -14.10 -20.41
N VAL A 13 8.87 -13.72 -19.53
CA VAL A 13 7.49 -14.27 -19.51
C VAL A 13 6.51 -13.27 -18.86
N THR A 14 5.34 -13.07 -19.48
CA THR A 14 4.21 -12.35 -18.88
C THR A 14 3.03 -13.31 -18.73
N ALA A 15 2.38 -13.30 -17.56
CA ALA A 15 1.22 -14.12 -17.25
C ALA A 15 0.12 -13.26 -16.57
N GLY A 16 -0.85 -12.81 -17.37
CA GLY A 16 -1.91 -11.92 -16.90
C GLY A 16 -1.33 -10.60 -16.36
N LYS A 17 -1.64 -10.29 -15.09
CA LYS A 17 -1.13 -9.10 -14.40
C LYS A 17 0.31 -9.23 -13.91
N TYR A 18 0.98 -10.37 -14.10
CA TYR A 18 2.32 -10.60 -13.58
C TYR A 18 3.35 -10.64 -14.70
N THR A 19 4.52 -10.04 -14.45
CA THR A 19 5.62 -9.98 -15.40
C THR A 19 6.89 -10.45 -14.71
N GLN A 20 7.51 -11.49 -15.25
CA GLN A 20 8.75 -12.02 -14.72
C GLN A 20 9.94 -11.15 -15.12
N GLY A 21 10.79 -10.85 -14.16
CA GLY A 21 12.04 -10.13 -14.37
C GLY A 21 13.05 -10.39 -13.26
N GLU A 22 14.23 -9.84 -13.43
CA GLU A 22 15.32 -9.89 -12.47
C GLU A 22 15.36 -8.57 -11.72
N ALA A 23 15.53 -8.63 -10.40
CA ALA A 23 15.66 -7.45 -9.55
C ALA A 23 16.90 -7.61 -8.66
N THR A 24 17.75 -6.59 -8.68
CA THR A 24 18.83 -6.42 -7.71
C THR A 24 18.29 -5.67 -6.51
N VAL A 25 18.45 -6.27 -5.34
CA VAL A 25 17.83 -5.84 -4.09
C VAL A 25 18.86 -5.85 -2.96
N MET A 26 18.83 -4.84 -2.11
CA MET A 26 19.67 -4.73 -0.91
C MET A 26 18.79 -4.68 0.33
N ARG A 27 19.20 -5.28 1.46
CA ARG A 27 18.47 -5.13 2.73
C ARG A 27 18.67 -3.71 3.27
N ASP A 28 17.59 -3.09 3.70
CA ASP A 28 17.56 -1.73 4.26
C ASP A 28 18.29 -1.59 5.59
N SER A 29 18.44 -2.68 6.36
CA SER A 29 19.38 -2.66 7.48
C SER A 29 20.82 -2.51 7.02
N GLU A 30 21.16 -3.14 5.88
CA GLU A 30 22.50 -3.07 5.28
C GLU A 30 22.67 -1.79 4.46
N ALA A 31 21.61 -1.21 3.91
CA ALA A 31 21.67 0.06 3.21
C ALA A 31 22.07 1.25 4.11
N GLN A 32 21.92 1.09 5.43
CA GLN A 32 22.32 2.10 6.41
C GLN A 32 23.74 1.89 6.94
N ASP A 33 24.25 0.67 6.83
CA ASP A 33 25.64 0.33 7.12
C ASP A 33 26.46 0.51 5.83
N ASP A 34 27.74 0.86 5.90
CA ASP A 34 28.60 1.02 4.70
C ASP A 34 28.95 -0.34 4.03
N GLU A 35 28.07 -1.34 4.12
CA GLU A 35 28.26 -2.69 3.61
C GLU A 35 27.37 -2.96 2.38
N ASP A 36 28.00 -3.00 1.20
CA ASP A 36 27.33 -3.22 -0.07
C ASP A 36 26.97 -4.72 -0.28
N SER A 37 25.94 -5.19 0.41
CA SER A 37 25.37 -6.53 0.19
C SER A 37 24.22 -6.48 -0.81
N GLU A 38 24.50 -6.84 -2.05
CA GLU A 38 23.51 -6.94 -3.13
C GLU A 38 23.03 -8.38 -3.34
N TYR A 39 21.73 -8.55 -3.52
CA TYR A 39 21.10 -9.84 -3.81
C TYR A 39 20.37 -9.75 -5.14
N ILE A 40 20.51 -10.80 -5.96
CA ILE A 40 19.79 -10.91 -7.22
C ILE A 40 18.65 -11.91 -7.03
N SER A 41 17.43 -11.51 -7.37
CA SER A 41 16.25 -12.37 -7.28
C SER A 41 15.38 -12.27 -8.52
N MET A 42 14.81 -13.40 -8.93
CA MET A 42 13.75 -13.43 -9.93
C MET A 42 12.40 -13.07 -9.28
N THR A 43 11.76 -12.04 -9.81
CA THR A 43 10.47 -11.54 -9.34
C THR A 43 9.40 -11.63 -10.43
N HIS A 44 8.14 -11.78 -10.00
CA HIS A 44 6.94 -11.74 -10.85
C HIS A 44 6.29 -10.34 -10.88
N LEU A 45 6.88 -9.39 -10.15
CA LEU A 45 6.43 -8.00 -10.01
C LEU A 45 7.31 -7.04 -10.80
N ALA A 46 7.98 -7.51 -11.85
CA ALA A 46 8.94 -6.69 -12.59
C ALA A 46 8.33 -5.45 -13.27
N HIS A 47 7.00 -5.46 -13.49
CA HIS A 47 6.29 -4.30 -14.03
C HIS A 47 5.86 -3.27 -12.95
N GLN A 48 5.95 -3.62 -11.67
CA GLN A 48 5.55 -2.73 -10.55
C GLN A 48 6.74 -2.16 -9.80
N LEU A 49 7.88 -2.85 -9.86
CA LEU A 49 9.10 -2.48 -9.15
C LEU A 49 10.00 -1.61 -10.04
N ASN A 50 10.26 -0.41 -9.57
CA ASN A 50 11.23 0.55 -10.08
C ASN A 50 12.43 0.64 -9.11
N ALA A 51 13.54 1.24 -9.56
CA ALA A 51 14.65 1.53 -8.65
C ALA A 51 14.21 2.52 -7.56
N GLY A 52 14.73 2.32 -6.34
CA GLY A 52 14.32 3.08 -5.15
C GLY A 52 13.02 2.61 -4.48
N ASP A 53 12.22 1.74 -5.13
CA ASP A 53 10.99 1.23 -4.52
C ASP A 53 11.29 0.32 -3.33
N THR A 54 10.56 0.49 -2.23
CA THR A 54 10.66 -0.46 -1.12
C THR A 54 9.84 -1.71 -1.42
N CYS A 55 10.41 -2.90 -1.19
CA CYS A 55 9.69 -4.16 -1.31
C CYS A 55 9.78 -5.04 -0.05
N ALA A 56 8.82 -5.96 0.08
CA ALA A 56 8.80 -6.97 1.13
C ALA A 56 8.95 -8.36 0.51
N GLY A 57 9.77 -9.17 1.16
CA GLY A 57 10.08 -10.51 0.72
C GLY A 57 10.57 -11.37 1.87
N TYR A 58 10.80 -12.65 1.56
CA TYR A 58 11.43 -13.60 2.45
C TYR A 58 12.93 -13.64 2.18
N ASP A 59 13.73 -13.53 3.24
CA ASP A 59 15.15 -13.84 3.22
C ASP A 59 15.30 -15.35 3.49
N LEU A 60 15.67 -16.08 2.44
CA LEU A 60 15.88 -17.54 2.51
C LEU A 60 17.33 -17.87 2.89
N LYS A 61 18.26 -16.92 2.79
CA LYS A 61 19.67 -17.09 3.17
C LYS A 61 19.83 -17.22 4.68
N SER A 62 19.08 -16.43 5.45
CA SER A 62 19.07 -16.49 6.92
C SER A 62 18.03 -17.48 7.49
N LEU A 63 17.30 -18.19 6.63
CA LEU A 63 16.20 -19.05 7.05
C LEU A 63 16.71 -20.34 7.71
N ILE A 64 16.39 -20.52 8.99
CA ILE A 64 16.63 -21.77 9.72
C ILE A 64 15.38 -22.65 9.58
N VAL A 65 15.48 -23.70 8.77
CA VAL A 65 14.41 -24.69 8.57
C VAL A 65 14.65 -25.93 9.42
N GLN A 66 13.57 -26.64 9.78
CA GLN A 66 13.67 -27.94 10.43
C GLN A 66 14.15 -29.03 9.45
N ASP A 67 14.80 -30.07 9.98
CA ASP A 67 15.39 -31.16 9.19
C ASP A 67 14.41 -31.82 8.22
N ASP A 68 13.15 -31.99 8.62
CA ASP A 68 12.10 -32.57 7.78
C ASP A 68 11.86 -31.75 6.51
N VAL A 69 11.82 -30.42 6.64
CA VAL A 69 11.64 -29.50 5.51
C VAL A 69 12.92 -29.43 4.70
N GLN A 70 14.08 -29.36 5.37
CA GLN A 70 15.38 -29.34 4.70
C GLN A 70 15.58 -30.58 3.83
N SER A 71 15.19 -31.76 4.30
CA SER A 71 15.27 -33.01 3.53
C SER A 71 14.47 -32.97 2.23
N ARG A 72 13.32 -32.29 2.22
CA ARG A 72 12.46 -32.11 1.02
C ARG A 72 13.00 -31.07 0.06
N LEU A 73 13.76 -30.11 0.57
CA LEU A 73 14.38 -29.04 -0.21
C LEU A 73 15.77 -29.43 -0.75
N ARG A 74 16.42 -30.46 -0.18
CA ARG A 74 17.71 -30.98 -0.65
C ARG A 74 17.65 -31.30 -2.15
N GLY A 75 18.64 -30.80 -2.89
CA GLY A 75 18.77 -31.01 -4.33
C GLY A 75 17.98 -30.03 -5.20
N ARG A 76 17.31 -29.03 -4.60
CA ARG A 76 16.71 -27.90 -5.33
C ARG A 76 17.61 -26.67 -5.20
N ASP A 77 17.70 -25.91 -6.28
CA ASP A 77 18.30 -24.58 -6.27
C ASP A 77 17.25 -23.60 -5.75
N LEU A 78 17.51 -22.99 -4.58
CA LEU A 78 16.60 -22.05 -3.93
C LEU A 78 17.17 -20.64 -4.08
N PRO A 79 16.33 -19.64 -4.39
CA PRO A 79 16.79 -18.25 -4.43
C PRO A 79 17.17 -17.79 -3.02
N GLU A 80 18.11 -16.84 -2.93
CA GLU A 80 18.52 -16.27 -1.63
C GLU A 80 17.43 -15.36 -1.04
N VAL A 81 16.75 -14.60 -1.90
CA VAL A 81 15.67 -13.67 -1.52
C VAL A 81 14.48 -13.91 -2.43
N MET A 82 13.26 -13.82 -1.87
CA MET A 82 12.02 -13.94 -2.64
C MET A 82 11.12 -12.74 -2.39
N ILE A 83 10.88 -11.94 -3.43
CA ILE A 83 10.03 -10.74 -3.34
C ILE A 83 8.55 -11.14 -3.47
N VAL A 84 7.70 -10.65 -2.57
CA VAL A 84 6.28 -11.01 -2.50
C VAL A 84 5.38 -9.83 -2.87
N ARG A 85 5.71 -8.61 -2.40
CA ARG A 85 4.91 -7.41 -2.67
C ARG A 85 5.77 -6.15 -2.66
N LYS A 86 5.34 -5.14 -3.42
CA LYS A 86 5.80 -3.75 -3.25
C LYS A 86 5.23 -3.18 -1.94
N THR A 87 5.97 -2.29 -1.29
CA THR A 87 5.56 -1.66 -0.03
C THR A 87 5.85 -0.18 -0.05
N PHE A 88 5.00 0.61 0.59
CA PHE A 88 5.16 2.05 0.69
C PHE A 88 5.38 2.44 2.16
N PRO A 89 6.62 2.76 2.58
CA PRO A 89 6.92 3.07 3.98
C PRO A 89 6.17 4.33 4.47
N ASN A 90 5.91 5.28 3.57
CA ASN A 90 5.22 6.54 3.87
C ASN A 90 3.68 6.46 3.86
N ARG A 91 3.09 5.25 3.84
CA ARG A 91 1.63 5.04 3.77
C ARG A 91 0.83 5.76 4.86
N LYS A 92 1.39 5.90 6.07
CA LYS A 92 0.71 6.56 7.21
C LYS A 92 0.58 8.07 7.03
N ASN A 93 1.54 8.72 6.38
CA ASN A 93 1.48 10.16 6.10
C ASN A 93 0.43 10.43 5.02
N ARG A 94 0.43 9.59 3.98
CA ARG A 94 -0.52 9.62 2.86
C ARG A 94 -1.97 9.45 3.31
N ALA A 95 -2.22 8.56 4.28
CA ALA A 95 -3.56 8.38 4.87
C ALA A 95 -4.17 9.68 5.42
N ARG A 96 -3.34 10.60 5.92
CA ARG A 96 -3.75 11.93 6.39
C ARG A 96 -3.97 12.92 5.26
N ALA A 97 -3.14 12.86 4.21
CA ALA A 97 -3.21 13.72 3.02
C ALA A 97 -4.36 13.37 2.06
N ARG A 98 -5.00 12.20 2.18
CA ARG A 98 -6.09 11.73 1.30
C ARG A 98 -7.10 12.83 0.95
N ARG A 99 -7.33 13.03 -0.34
CA ARG A 99 -8.23 14.07 -0.86
C ARG A 99 -9.70 13.61 -0.98
N PHE A 100 -9.99 12.35 -0.61
CA PHE A 100 -11.32 11.75 -0.66
C PHE A 100 -11.82 11.27 0.71
N LYS A 101 -13.11 10.95 0.77
CA LYS A 101 -13.79 10.34 1.93
C LYS A 101 -14.88 9.37 1.46
N LEU A 102 -15.12 8.33 2.25
CA LEU A 102 -16.29 7.47 2.11
C LEU A 102 -17.41 7.95 3.05
N LYS A 103 -18.65 7.71 2.66
CA LYS A 103 -19.82 7.91 3.52
C LYS A 103 -20.24 6.56 4.08
N THR A 104 -20.18 6.41 5.40
CA THR A 104 -20.75 5.25 6.06
C THR A 104 -22.25 5.44 6.22
N LEU A 105 -23.03 4.41 5.90
CA LEU A 105 -24.43 4.34 6.34
C LEU A 105 -24.44 4.02 7.83
N GLN A 106 -25.29 4.71 8.60
CA GLN A 106 -25.50 4.40 10.00
C GLN A 106 -26.12 3.00 10.09
N LYS A 107 -25.29 1.99 10.39
CA LYS A 107 -25.81 0.68 10.78
C LYS A 107 -26.42 0.83 12.16
N GLU A 108 -27.70 0.51 12.32
CA GLU A 108 -28.29 0.32 13.64
C GLU A 108 -27.44 -0.69 14.39
N ARG A 109 -26.78 -0.23 15.45
CA ARG A 109 -25.90 -1.04 16.28
C ARG A 109 -26.81 -2.03 17.01
N ALA A 110 -26.97 -3.24 16.46
CA ALA A 110 -27.52 -4.34 17.24
C ALA A 110 -26.62 -4.50 18.47
N GLU A 111 -27.19 -4.28 19.65
CA GLU A 111 -26.52 -4.38 20.95
C GLU A 111 -26.11 -5.84 21.23
N GLY A 112 -25.13 -6.34 20.48
CA GLY A 112 -24.51 -7.64 20.67
C GLY A 112 -23.50 -7.57 21.79
N LYS A 113 -23.96 -7.84 23.01
CA LYS A 113 -23.11 -8.17 24.17
C LYS A 113 -22.15 -9.31 23.78
N GLY A 114 -20.82 -9.11 23.79
CA GLY A 114 -19.94 -10.27 23.73
C GLY A 114 -18.43 -10.12 23.47
N SER A 115 -17.90 -8.99 23.01
CA SER A 115 -16.45 -8.90 22.71
C SER A 115 -15.68 -8.06 23.73
N ARG A 116 -14.63 -8.64 24.34
CA ARG A 116 -13.71 -7.98 25.29
C ARG A 116 -12.68 -7.07 24.59
N ARG A 117 -12.71 -6.99 23.25
CA ARG A 117 -11.95 -6.01 22.46
C ARG A 117 -12.84 -4.81 22.20
N ASN A 118 -12.30 -3.60 22.34
CA ASN A 118 -13.02 -2.37 22.02
C ASN A 118 -13.47 -2.43 20.54
N PRO A 119 -14.75 -2.69 20.25
CA PRO A 119 -15.20 -2.99 18.89
C PRO A 119 -15.03 -1.78 17.95
N ASP A 120 -15.00 -0.58 18.53
CA ASP A 120 -14.85 0.67 17.79
C ASP A 120 -13.43 0.83 17.23
N LYS A 121 -12.38 0.40 17.95
CA LYS A 121 -10.99 0.47 17.46
C LYS A 121 -10.72 -0.48 16.30
N THR A 122 -11.24 -1.70 16.39
CA THR A 122 -11.12 -2.67 15.29
C THR A 122 -11.84 -2.18 14.03
N ALA A 123 -12.99 -1.51 14.19
CA ALA A 123 -13.71 -0.95 13.05
C ALA A 123 -12.98 0.23 12.38
N GLU A 124 -12.27 1.05 13.17
CA GLU A 124 -11.42 2.12 12.66
C GLU A 124 -10.21 1.56 11.88
N ASP A 125 -9.52 0.57 12.45
CA ASP A 125 -8.38 -0.11 11.80
C ASP A 125 -8.80 -0.77 10.48
N ASP A 126 -9.91 -1.51 10.48
CA ASP A 126 -10.45 -2.16 9.28
C ASP A 126 -10.87 -1.13 8.20
N MET A 127 -11.41 0.01 8.62
CA MET A 127 -11.75 1.11 7.71
C MET A 127 -10.49 1.73 7.10
N GLU A 128 -9.41 1.87 7.87
CA GLU A 128 -8.15 2.42 7.37
C GLU A 128 -7.48 1.50 6.36
N VAL A 129 -7.52 0.18 6.59
CA VAL A 129 -7.07 -0.84 5.62
C VAL A 129 -7.89 -0.73 4.33
N PHE A 130 -9.21 -0.70 4.43
CA PHE A 130 -10.08 -0.59 3.26
C PHE A 130 -9.83 0.67 2.42
N MET A 131 -9.54 1.80 3.06
CA MET A 131 -9.20 3.03 2.35
C MET A 131 -7.88 2.92 1.58
N ASN A 132 -6.89 2.18 2.12
CA ASN A 132 -5.64 1.92 1.40
C ASN A 132 -5.88 0.98 0.22
N ASP A 133 -6.70 -0.06 0.40
CA ASP A 133 -7.04 -1.00 -0.68
C ASP A 133 -7.74 -0.30 -1.85
N LEU A 134 -8.59 0.70 -1.57
CA LEU A 134 -9.20 1.54 -2.62
C LEU A 134 -8.21 2.45 -3.35
N GLU A 135 -7.10 2.83 -2.72
CA GLU A 135 -6.00 3.57 -3.36
C GLU A 135 -5.12 2.63 -4.19
N GLU A 136 -4.88 1.42 -3.72
CA GLU A 136 -4.00 0.46 -4.40
C GLU A 136 -4.70 -0.27 -5.55
N ASP A 137 -6.00 -0.58 -5.43
CA ASP A 137 -6.73 -1.42 -6.38
C ASP A 137 -7.77 -0.64 -7.21
N PRO A 138 -7.55 -0.44 -8.52
CA PRO A 138 -8.51 0.22 -9.40
C PRO A 138 -9.80 -0.58 -9.61
N GLU A 139 -9.79 -1.91 -9.50
CA GLU A 139 -11.00 -2.73 -9.66
C GLU A 139 -11.95 -2.52 -8.48
N MET A 140 -11.43 -2.55 -7.24
CA MET A 140 -12.22 -2.24 -6.05
C MET A 140 -12.71 -0.79 -6.05
N ARG A 141 -11.92 0.13 -6.60
CA ARG A 141 -12.31 1.54 -6.72
C ARG A 141 -13.53 1.75 -7.61
N ALA A 142 -13.64 0.99 -8.71
CA ALA A 142 -14.75 1.11 -9.65
C ALA A 142 -16.12 0.78 -9.00
N ASP A 143 -16.12 -0.07 -7.98
CA ASP A 143 -17.34 -0.52 -7.30
C ASP A 143 -17.79 0.39 -6.14
N VAL A 144 -17.01 1.43 -5.80
CA VAL A 144 -17.24 2.25 -4.59
C VAL A 144 -17.36 3.74 -4.91
N ASN A 145 -18.40 4.38 -4.35
CA ASN A 145 -18.60 5.83 -4.48
C ASN A 145 -17.62 6.62 -3.59
N LEU A 146 -16.66 7.30 -4.22
CA LEU A 146 -15.71 8.19 -3.54
C LEU A 146 -16.19 9.64 -3.58
N TYR A 147 -16.09 10.35 -2.46
CA TYR A 147 -16.50 11.75 -2.36
C TYR A 147 -15.32 12.66 -2.09
N LYS A 148 -15.34 13.88 -2.66
CA LYS A 148 -14.32 14.89 -2.38
C LYS A 148 -14.34 15.30 -0.91
N ARG A 149 -13.15 15.33 -0.29
CA ARG A 149 -12.95 15.88 1.05
C ARG A 149 -12.83 17.40 0.93
N LYS A 150 -13.76 18.14 1.53
CA LYS A 150 -13.60 19.59 1.70
C LYS A 150 -12.54 19.81 2.78
N ILE A 151 -11.39 20.36 2.43
CA ILE A 151 -10.37 20.76 3.40
C ILE A 151 -10.84 22.09 4.01
N VAL A 152 -11.49 22.04 5.18
CA VAL A 152 -12.23 23.20 5.75
C VAL A 152 -11.37 24.03 6.73
N SER A 153 -10.09 23.70 6.97
CA SER A 153 -9.25 24.50 7.87
C SER A 153 -7.87 24.79 7.28
N SER A 154 -7.46 26.05 7.36
CA SER A 154 -6.14 26.55 6.94
C SER A 154 -4.99 25.76 7.54
N ARG A 155 -5.17 25.21 8.75
CA ARG A 155 -4.17 24.42 9.46
C ARG A 155 -3.98 23.01 8.88
N ALA A 156 -5.07 22.35 8.48
CA ALA A 156 -4.99 21.04 7.82
C ALA A 156 -4.52 21.16 6.36
N ALA A 157 -4.77 22.31 5.72
CA ALA A 157 -4.23 22.62 4.41
C ALA A 157 -2.72 22.93 4.44
N GLU A 158 -2.24 23.66 5.46
CA GLU A 158 -0.81 23.90 5.69
C GLU A 158 -0.07 22.60 6.06
N ASP A 159 -0.62 21.78 6.96
CA ASP A 159 -0.05 20.46 7.31
C ASP A 159 -0.09 19.46 6.14
N ALA A 160 -1.06 19.58 5.23
CA ALA A 160 -1.11 18.77 4.01
C ALA A 160 -0.09 19.27 2.98
N LYS A 161 0.06 20.59 2.79
CA LYS A 161 1.05 21.18 1.88
C LYS A 161 2.49 20.92 2.31
N MET A 162 2.81 21.10 3.59
CA MET A 162 4.15 20.78 4.11
C MET A 162 4.51 19.29 3.96
N LYS A 163 3.50 18.40 3.89
CA LYS A 163 3.72 16.96 3.71
C LYS A 163 3.70 16.53 2.25
N GLU A 164 2.94 17.21 1.40
CA GLU A 164 3.09 17.11 -0.06
C GLU A 164 4.54 17.46 -0.48
N GLU A 165 5.18 18.43 0.19
CA GLU A 165 6.59 18.79 -0.06
C GLU A 165 7.61 17.72 0.42
N ASP A 166 7.27 16.89 1.42
CA ASP A 166 8.06 15.71 1.84
C ASP A 166 7.72 14.44 1.01
N GLU A 167 6.74 14.52 0.11
CA GLU A 167 6.19 13.41 -0.67
C GLU A 167 6.69 13.37 -2.14
N GLU A 168 7.61 14.27 -2.54
CA GLU A 168 8.25 14.28 -3.88
C GLU A 168 9.04 12.99 -4.20
N ASP A 169 9.30 12.13 -3.22
CA ASP A 169 10.13 10.92 -3.39
C ASP A 169 9.35 9.62 -3.67
N ASP A 170 8.01 9.63 -3.76
CA ASP A 170 7.21 8.39 -3.93
C ASP A 170 6.22 8.46 -5.10
N ASP A 171 6.75 8.88 -6.27
CA ASP A 171 6.14 8.91 -7.62
C ASP A 171 5.49 7.58 -8.05
N GLY A 172 5.74 6.49 -7.33
CA GLY A 172 5.32 5.13 -7.68
C GLY A 172 4.00 4.67 -7.05
N PHE A 173 3.32 5.50 -6.24
CA PHE A 173 2.07 5.13 -5.58
C PHE A 173 0.85 5.45 -6.45
N PRO A 174 -0.14 4.55 -6.57
CA PRO A 174 -1.35 4.83 -7.33
C PRO A 174 -2.21 5.90 -6.63
N GLU A 175 -2.37 7.07 -7.26
CA GLU A 175 -3.26 8.12 -6.76
C GLU A 175 -4.66 8.04 -7.37
N ILE A 176 -5.67 8.43 -6.59
CA ILE A 176 -7.04 8.57 -7.10
C ILE A 176 -7.18 9.93 -7.79
N SER A 177 -7.54 9.91 -9.07
CA SER A 177 -7.75 11.15 -9.83
C SER A 177 -8.90 11.98 -9.24
N MET A 178 -8.73 13.30 -9.26
CA MET A 178 -9.77 14.26 -8.86
C MET A 178 -11.05 14.15 -9.67
N ASP A 179 -10.96 13.66 -10.91
CA ASP A 179 -12.09 13.49 -11.82
C ASP A 179 -12.97 12.30 -11.43
N GLU A 180 -12.43 11.33 -10.70
CA GLU A 180 -13.17 10.16 -10.19
C GLU A 180 -13.99 10.49 -8.94
N LEU A 181 -13.71 11.62 -8.29
CA LEU A 181 -14.34 11.98 -7.02
C LEU A 181 -15.66 12.71 -7.24
N ILE A 182 -16.70 12.25 -6.56
CA ILE A 182 -18.02 12.86 -6.58
C ILE A 182 -18.03 14.10 -5.68
N ASP A 183 -18.58 15.20 -6.19
CA ASP A 183 -18.82 16.40 -5.39
C ASP A 183 -19.86 16.10 -4.31
N ASP A 184 -19.51 16.38 -3.06
CA ASP A 184 -20.42 16.24 -1.94
C ASP A 184 -21.50 17.35 -1.97
N MET A 185 -22.56 17.10 -2.74
CA MET A 185 -23.71 18.00 -2.93
C MET A 185 -24.67 18.05 -1.73
N ALA A 186 -24.23 17.59 -0.54
CA ALA A 186 -25.03 17.59 0.69
C ALA A 186 -25.34 19.00 1.26
N GLY A 187 -24.93 20.08 0.57
CA GLY A 187 -25.21 21.46 0.95
C GLY A 187 -26.45 22.10 0.32
N SER A 188 -27.21 21.42 -0.55
CA SER A 188 -28.30 22.05 -1.33
C SER A 188 -29.72 21.56 -1.04
N LEU A 189 -29.92 20.58 -0.17
CA LEU A 189 -31.26 20.21 0.31
C LEU A 189 -31.63 21.03 1.55
N GLN A 190 -31.84 22.34 1.37
CA GLN A 190 -32.72 23.09 2.26
C GLN A 190 -34.14 22.57 2.01
N ILE A 191 -34.55 21.58 2.79
CA ILE A 191 -35.97 21.24 2.94
C ILE A 191 -36.63 22.49 3.49
N GLY A 192 -37.32 23.22 2.61
CA GLY A 192 -38.08 24.40 2.97
C GLY A 192 -39.03 24.04 4.11
N LYS A 193 -38.77 24.60 5.30
CA LYS A 193 -39.79 24.70 6.35
C LYS A 193 -40.88 25.58 5.76
N LYS A 194 -41.94 24.96 5.22
CA LYS A 194 -43.21 25.66 5.02
C LYS A 194 -43.70 26.11 6.39
N GLN A 195 -44.03 27.40 6.45
CA GLN A 195 -44.64 28.09 7.58
C GLN A 195 -45.95 27.42 8.00
#